data_AF-A0A653HAN1-F1
#
_entry.id   AF-A0A653HAN1-F1
#
_cell.length_a   1.000
_cell.length_b   1.000
_cell.length_c   1.000
_cell.angle_alpha   90.00
_cell.angle_beta   90.00
_cell.angle_gamma   90.00
#
_symmetry.space_group_name_H-M   'P 1'
#
loop_
_entity.id
_entity.type
_entity.pdbx_description
1 polymer ?
#
loop_
_entity_poly.entity_id
_entity_poly.type
_entity_poly.pdbx_seq_one_letter_code
_entity_poly.pdbx_strand_id
1 'polypeptide(L)' 'MSDDYALTEDSRIELNVGGKKYITTFGLLCKCKDSYLCAIVLDRSQYIYPCPTSIASCEIFIDRN' A
#
# COMPACT_ATOMS: atom_id res chain seq x y z
N MET A 1 13.99 -13.24 -16.81
CA MET A 1 12.62 -12.71 -16.91
C MET A 1 12.32 -12.13 -15.56
N SER A 2 12.51 -10.83 -15.42
CA SER A 2 12.17 -10.11 -14.20
C SER A 2 10.73 -9.67 -14.39
N ASP A 3 9.78 -10.40 -13.80
CA ASP A 3 8.42 -9.88 -13.72
C ASP A 3 8.48 -8.65 -12.81
N ASP A 4 8.36 -7.47 -13.41
CA ASP A 4 8.27 -6.20 -12.69
C ASP A 4 6.95 -6.20 -11.91
N TYR A 5 7.07 -6.64 -10.69
CA TYR A 5 6.02 -6.79 -9.70
C TYR A 5 5.51 -5.40 -9.23
N ALA A 6 4.74 -4.73 -10.08
CA ALA A 6 4.14 -3.43 -9.78
C ALA A 6 2.85 -3.56 -8.96
N LEU A 7 2.61 -2.61 -8.04
CA LEU A 7 1.30 -2.46 -7.40
C LEU A 7 0.23 -2.20 -8.46
N THR A 8 -0.83 -2.99 -8.43
CA THR A 8 -2.05 -2.77 -9.22
C THR A 8 -3.11 -2.06 -8.37
N GLU A 9 -4.12 -1.48 -9.02
CA GLU A 9 -5.27 -0.84 -8.35
C GLU A 9 -5.94 -1.76 -7.30
N ASP A 10 -5.96 -3.07 -7.54
CA ASP A 10 -6.56 -4.08 -6.66
C ASP A 10 -5.61 -4.62 -5.58
N SER A 11 -4.35 -4.16 -5.55
CA SER A 11 -3.37 -4.59 -4.55
C SER A 11 -3.84 -4.20 -3.15
N ARG A 12 -4.00 -5.19 -2.27
CA ARG A 12 -4.46 -4.98 -0.90
C ARG A 12 -3.35 -4.41 -0.03
N ILE A 13 -3.66 -3.35 0.72
CA ILE A 13 -2.73 -2.63 1.59
C ILE A 13 -3.28 -2.64 3.01
N GLU A 14 -2.42 -2.90 3.99
CA GLU A 14 -2.74 -2.85 5.41
C GLU A 14 -2.22 -1.53 6.03
N LEU A 15 -3.10 -0.78 6.68
CA LEU A 15 -2.77 0.45 7.38
C LEU A 15 -2.92 0.24 8.87
N ASN A 16 -1.91 0.59 9.64
CA ASN A 16 -1.98 0.69 11.09
C ASN A 16 -2.02 2.17 11.47
N VAL A 17 -3.20 2.66 11.86
CA VAL A 17 -3.44 4.07 12.19
C VAL A 17 -3.71 4.16 13.69
N GLY A 18 -2.77 4.74 14.45
CA GLY A 18 -2.89 4.88 15.90
C GLY A 18 -3.10 3.56 16.65
N GLY A 19 -2.58 2.43 16.11
CA GLY A 19 -2.78 1.09 16.65
C GLY A 19 -4.00 0.34 16.09
N LYS A 20 -4.83 0.98 15.25
CA LYS A 20 -5.98 0.34 14.61
C LYS A 20 -5.66 -0.09 13.18
N LYS A 21 -5.94 -1.36 12.87
CA LYS A 21 -5.69 -1.96 11.56
C LYS A 21 -6.87 -1.74 10.59
N TYR A 22 -6.54 -1.33 9.37
CA TYR A 22 -7.45 -1.17 8.25
C TYR A 22 -6.88 -1.90 7.04
N ILE A 23 -7.75 -2.44 6.19
CA ILE A 23 -7.37 -3.01 4.91
C ILE A 23 -8.09 -2.24 3.81
N THR A 24 -7.33 -1.80 2.81
CA THR A 24 -7.85 -1.10 1.63
C THR A 24 -7.16 -1.60 0.37
N THR A 25 -7.46 -1.03 -0.79
CA THR A 25 -6.72 -1.27 -2.03
C THR A 25 -5.85 -0.07 -2.38
N PHE A 26 -4.79 -0.31 -3.15
CA PHE A 26 -3.91 0.73 -3.65
C PHE A 26 -4.69 1.80 -4.45
N GLY A 27 -5.61 1.39 -5.31
CA GLY A 27 -6.42 2.32 -6.11
C GLY A 27 -7.28 3.26 -5.26
N LEU A 28 -7.88 2.75 -4.18
CA LEU A 28 -8.64 3.57 -3.23
C LEU A 28 -7.73 4.51 -2.45
N LEU A 29 -6.58 4.01 -2.00
CA LEU A 29 -5.62 4.77 -1.21
C LEU A 29 -4.95 5.90 -2.02
N CYS A 30 -4.67 5.64 -3.30
CA CYS A 30 -4.05 6.57 -4.24
C CYS A 30 -5.05 7.32 -5.14
N LYS A 31 -6.35 7.29 -4.82
CA LYS A 31 -7.38 8.01 -5.57
C LYS A 31 -7.07 9.50 -5.72
N CYS A 32 -6.46 10.12 -4.71
CA CYS A 32 -5.87 11.45 -4.80
C CYS A 32 -4.35 11.32 -4.98
N LYS A 33 -3.88 11.44 -6.24
CA LYS A 33 -2.48 11.21 -6.60
C LYS A 33 -1.51 12.19 -5.93
N ASP A 34 -1.96 13.41 -5.69
CA ASP A 34 -1.14 14.47 -5.06
C ASP A 34 -1.17 14.42 -3.52
N SER A 35 -1.88 13.45 -2.94
CA SER A 35 -1.93 13.30 -1.49
C SER A 35 -0.62 12.76 -0.93
N TYR A 36 -0.24 13.24 0.25
CA TYR A 36 0.92 12.74 0.98
C TYR A 36 0.83 11.22 1.24
N LEU A 37 -0.38 10.72 1.47
CA LEU A 37 -0.62 9.28 1.67
C LEU A 37 -0.26 8.48 0.41
N CYS A 38 -0.66 8.94 -0.78
CA CYS A 38 -0.29 8.26 -2.02
C CYS A 38 1.22 8.31 -2.27
N ALA A 39 1.86 9.46 -2.02
CA ALA A 39 3.31 9.62 -2.16
C ALA A 39 4.09 8.63 -1.28
N ILE A 40 3.69 8.44 -0.02
CA ILE A 40 4.33 7.46 0.88
C ILE A 40 4.21 6.03 0.32
N VAL A 41 3.04 5.67 -0.21
CA VAL A 41 2.82 4.29 -0.70
C VAL A 41 3.57 4.03 -1.99
N LEU A 42 3.66 5.01 -2.88
CA LEU A 42 4.48 4.95 -4.09
C LEU A 42 5.99 4.89 -3.78
N ASP A 43 6.45 5.63 -2.78
CA ASP A 43 7.86 5.55 -2.35
C ASP A 43 8.17 4.16 -1.78
N ARG A 44 7.25 3.61 -0.97
CA ARG A 44 7.40 2.28 -0.39
C ARG A 44 7.12 1.14 -1.36
N SER A 45 6.47 1.37 -2.49
CA SER A 45 6.17 0.31 -3.46
C SER A 45 7.40 -0.33 -4.07
N GLN A 46 8.54 0.37 -4.05
CA GLN A 46 9.84 -0.18 -4.43
C GLN A 46 10.31 -1.32 -3.51
N TYR A 47 9.70 -1.47 -2.33
CA TYR A 47 9.99 -2.50 -1.33
C TYR A 47 8.83 -3.48 -1.13
N ILE A 48 7.72 -3.33 -1.88
CA ILE A 48 6.57 -4.22 -1.79
C ILE A 48 6.71 -5.30 -2.85
N TYR A 49 7.00 -6.52 -2.40
CA TYR A 49 6.90 -7.70 -3.26
C TYR A 49 5.43 -8.19 -3.26
N PRO A 50 4.71 -8.12 -4.39
CA PRO A 50 3.40 -8.72 -4.56
C PRO A 50 3.57 -10.23 -4.49
N CYS A 51 3.12 -10.82 -3.40
CA CYS A 51 2.89 -12.25 -3.36
C CYS A 51 1.52 -12.53 -3.99
N PRO A 52 1.43 -13.42 -5.00
CA PRO A 52 0.17 -13.68 -5.71
C PRO A 52 -0.92 -14.33 -4.83
N THR A 53 -0.58 -14.80 -3.63
CA THR A 53 -1.49 -15.54 -2.73
C THR A 53 -1.58 -14.97 -1.31
N SER A 54 -0.77 -13.98 -0.96
CA SER A 54 -0.85 -13.30 0.34
C SER A 54 -0.93 -11.79 0.11
N ILE A 55 -1.73 -11.11 0.92
CA ILE A 55 -1.73 -9.64 1.03
C ILE A 55 -0.30 -9.16 0.84
N ALA A 56 -0.06 -8.33 -0.19
CA ALA A 56 1.22 -7.66 -0.35
C ALA A 56 1.37 -6.77 0.88
N SER A 57 2.00 -7.31 1.93
CA SER A 57 1.86 -6.79 3.30
C SER A 57 2.78 -5.60 3.45
N CYS A 58 2.44 -4.51 2.79
CA CYS A 58 2.96 -3.20 3.13
C CYS A 58 2.17 -2.72 4.34
N GLU A 59 2.73 -2.96 5.53
CA GLU A 59 2.17 -2.39 6.75
C GLU A 59 2.66 -0.94 6.85
N ILE A 60 1.73 0.00 6.68
CA ILE A 60 2.01 1.43 6.78
C ILE A 60 1.52 1.92 8.14
N PHE A 61 2.44 2.46 8.93
CA PHE A 61 2.15 3.01 10.25
C PHE A 61 1.89 4.51 10.14
N ILE A 62 0.74 4.95 10.64
CA ILE A 62 0.30 6.33 10.65
C ILE A 62 0.01 6.70 12.11
N ASP A 63 0.87 7.53 12.71
CA ASP A 63 0.73 8.00 14.08
C ASP A 63 -0.30 9.14 14.17
N ARG A 64 -1.58 8.81 14.00
CA ARG A 64 -2.73 9.73 14.02
C ARG A 64 -3.94 9.04 14.68
N ASN A 65 -4.87 9.86 15.18
CA ASN A 65 -6.16 9.43 15.72
C ASN A 65 -7.22 9.24 14.63
#